data_AF-A0A0Q0GYI6-F1
#
_entry.id   AF-A0A0Q0GYI6-F1
#
_cell.length_a   1.000
_cell.length_b   1.000
_cell.length_c   1.000
_cell.angle_alpha   90.00
_cell.angle_beta   90.00
_cell.angle_gamma   90.00
#
_symmetry.space_group_name_H-M   'P 1'
#
loop_
_entity.id
_entity.type
_entity.pdbx_description
1 polymer ?
#
loop_
_entity_poly.entity_id
_entity_poly.type
_entity_poly.pdbx_seq_one_letter_code
_entity_poly.pdbx_strand_id
1 'polypeptide(L)'
;QRITAVLRYHHVIMDHIALDVLSHELQAILLGNEAGLAAPVPYRNYIAHVLQGPGDDAHEAFFREQLGDVDEPTLPYGLAMTSAEQIPGEARLKLDSALCSQVRDQARQLSVSAATLMHLAWAQVLGQLSGRDSVVFGTAVIL
;
A
#
# COMPACT_ATOMS: atom_id res chain seq x y z
N GLN A 1 -25.43 -13.09 -21.71
CA GLN A 1 -26.10 -12.22 -20.71
C GLN A 1 -25.01 -11.48 -19.92
N ARG A 2 -25.19 -10.20 -19.61
CA ARG A 2 -24.25 -9.44 -18.77
C ARG A 2 -24.65 -9.63 -17.31
N ILE A 3 -23.79 -10.27 -16.52
CA ILE A 3 -23.97 -10.39 -15.07
C ILE A 3 -23.25 -9.21 -14.41
N THR A 4 -23.93 -8.52 -13.50
CA THR A 4 -23.33 -7.43 -12.69
C THR A 4 -23.47 -7.81 -11.23
N ALA A 5 -22.36 -7.74 -10.48
CA ALA A 5 -22.33 -7.99 -9.04
C ALA A 5 -21.84 -6.72 -8.32
N VAL A 6 -22.35 -6.48 -7.12
CA VAL A 6 -21.91 -5.41 -6.22
C VAL A 6 -21.47 -6.07 -4.92
N LEU A 7 -20.23 -5.83 -4.51
CA LEU A 7 -19.68 -6.33 -3.26
C LEU A 7 -19.51 -5.16 -2.29
N ARG A 8 -20.06 -5.32 -1.08
CA ARG A 8 -19.81 -4.42 0.05
C ARG A 8 -19.14 -5.20 1.17
N TYR A 9 -18.02 -4.69 1.64
CA TYR A 9 -17.25 -5.31 2.72
C TYR A 9 -16.62 -4.23 3.60
N HIS A 10 -16.16 -4.64 4.78
CA HIS A 10 -15.39 -3.78 5.67
C HIS A 10 -13.90 -4.00 5.44
N HIS A 11 -13.10 -2.95 5.31
CA HIS A 11 -11.64 -3.05 5.11
C HIS A 11 -10.88 -3.78 6.22
N VAL A 12 -11.54 -4.08 7.36
CA VAL A 12 -10.92 -4.79 8.48
C VAL A 12 -10.77 -6.29 8.21
N ILE A 13 -11.56 -6.83 7.28
CA ILE A 13 -11.55 -8.25 6.91
C ILE A 13 -11.01 -8.50 5.51
N MET A 14 -10.68 -7.44 4.75
CA MET A 14 -10.33 -7.56 3.33
C MET A 14 -9.48 -6.37 2.86
N ASP A 15 -8.36 -6.70 2.23
CA ASP A 15 -7.48 -5.78 1.53
C ASP A 15 -7.57 -6.00 0.01
N HIS A 16 -6.66 -5.37 -0.73
CA HIS A 16 -6.59 -5.46 -2.19
C HIS A 16 -6.17 -6.86 -2.67
N ILE A 17 -5.26 -7.56 -1.97
CA ILE A 17 -4.85 -8.93 -2.31
C ILE A 17 -6.04 -9.87 -2.13
N ALA A 18 -6.75 -9.78 -1.01
CA ALA A 18 -7.93 -10.59 -0.74
C ALA A 18 -9.04 -10.33 -1.78
N LEU A 19 -9.19 -9.10 -2.26
CA LEU A 19 -10.14 -8.77 -3.33
C LEU A 19 -9.74 -9.41 -4.67
N ASP A 20 -8.45 -9.41 -5.01
CA ASP A 20 -7.96 -10.07 -6.22
C ASP A 20 -8.17 -11.58 -6.16
N VAL A 21 -7.89 -12.22 -5.02
CA VAL A 21 -8.18 -13.65 -4.80
C VAL A 21 -9.67 -13.95 -4.96
N LEU A 22 -10.53 -13.16 -4.30
CA LEU A 22 -11.98 -13.31 -4.40
C LEU A 22 -12.48 -13.17 -5.85
N SER A 23 -11.93 -12.22 -6.61
CA SER A 23 -12.26 -12.03 -8.02
C SER A 23 -11.89 -13.26 -8.87
N HIS A 24 -10.71 -13.85 -8.63
CA HIS A 24 -10.28 -15.08 -9.30
C HIS A 24 -11.15 -16.28 -8.95
N GLU A 25 -11.46 -16.48 -7.66
CA GLU A 25 -12.31 -17.58 -7.19
C GLU A 25 -13.74 -17.46 -7.75
N LEU A 26 -14.32 -16.25 -7.72
CA LEU A 26 -15.64 -15.99 -8.27
C LEU A 26 -15.68 -16.31 -9.78
N GLN A 27 -14.64 -15.91 -10.52
CA GLN A 27 -14.54 -16.24 -11.94
C GLN A 27 -14.45 -17.74 -12.18
N ALA A 28 -13.63 -18.47 -11.41
CA ALA A 28 -13.50 -19.92 -11.53
C ALA A 28 -14.83 -20.64 -11.27
N ILE A 29 -15.55 -20.24 -10.22
CA ILE A 29 -16.88 -20.80 -9.88
C ILE A 29 -17.89 -20.51 -10.99
N LEU A 30 -17.95 -19.27 -11.49
CA LEU A 30 -18.87 -18.88 -12.57
C LEU A 30 -18.59 -19.61 -13.89
N LEU A 31 -17.35 -20.05 -14.12
CA LEU A 31 -16.94 -20.82 -15.29
C LEU A 31 -17.03 -22.35 -15.08
N GLY A 32 -17.46 -22.81 -13.91
CA GLY A 32 -17.56 -24.25 -13.59
C GLY A 32 -16.23 -24.93 -13.29
N ASN A 33 -15.17 -24.16 -13.01
CA ASN A 33 -13.81 -24.61 -12.77
C ASN A 33 -13.45 -24.66 -11.26
N GLU A 34 -14.45 -24.75 -10.38
CA GLU A 34 -14.27 -24.74 -8.92
C GLU A 34 -13.31 -25.85 -8.43
N ALA A 35 -13.31 -27.01 -9.08
CA ALA A 35 -12.42 -28.13 -8.73
C ALA A 35 -10.92 -27.82 -8.83
N GLY A 36 -10.54 -26.73 -9.52
CA GLY A 36 -9.16 -26.26 -9.61
C GLY A 36 -8.73 -25.30 -8.50
N LEU A 37 -9.65 -24.88 -7.62
CA LEU A 37 -9.35 -23.95 -6.53
C LEU A 37 -8.66 -24.66 -5.37
N ALA A 38 -7.69 -23.97 -4.76
CA ALA A 38 -7.03 -24.44 -3.55
C ALA A 38 -8.00 -24.42 -2.37
N ALA A 39 -7.80 -25.33 -1.41
CA ALA A 39 -8.56 -25.28 -0.17
C ALA A 39 -8.25 -23.98 0.61
N PRO A 40 -9.26 -23.24 1.11
CA PRO A 40 -9.04 -21.99 1.80
C PRO A 40 -8.27 -22.22 3.11
N VAL A 41 -7.23 -21.42 3.33
CA VAL A 41 -6.45 -21.45 4.57
C VAL A 41 -7.04 -20.45 5.56
N PRO A 42 -7.42 -20.87 6.78
CA PRO A 42 -7.98 -19.95 7.77
C PRO A 42 -7.00 -18.85 8.17
N TYR A 43 -7.39 -17.58 8.06
CA TYR A 43 -6.56 -16.42 8.44
C TYR A 43 -6.08 -16.46 9.90
N ARG A 44 -6.82 -17.11 10.80
CA ARG A 44 -6.40 -17.35 12.19
C ARG A 44 -5.05 -18.07 12.32
N ASN A 45 -4.66 -18.87 11.33
CA ASN A 45 -3.37 -19.55 11.33
C ASN A 45 -2.23 -18.53 11.15
N TYR A 46 -2.44 -17.53 10.29
CA TYR A 46 -1.50 -16.42 10.12
C TYR A 46 -1.42 -15.58 11.40
N ILE A 47 -2.56 -15.26 12.03
CA ILE A 47 -2.59 -14.55 13.31
C ILE A 47 -1.77 -15.32 14.36
N ALA A 48 -1.98 -16.63 14.48
CA ALA A 48 -1.23 -17.46 15.42
C ALA A 48 0.27 -17.45 15.14
N HIS A 49 0.69 -17.44 13.86
CA HIS A 49 2.08 -17.33 13.47
C HIS A 49 2.71 -15.98 13.83
N VAL A 50 2.01 -14.87 13.55
CA VAL A 50 2.48 -13.51 13.91
C VAL A 50 2.64 -13.35 15.41
N LEU A 51 1.70 -13.86 16.20
CA LEU A 51 1.76 -13.83 17.67
C LEU A 51 2.90 -14.68 18.26
N GLN A 52 3.46 -15.62 17.50
CA GLN A 52 4.64 -16.41 17.88
C GLN A 52 5.97 -15.74 17.48
N GLY A 53 5.93 -14.58 16.84
CA GLY A 53 7.12 -13.84 16.39
C GLY A 53 7.97 -13.28 17.54
N PRO A 54 9.04 -12.53 17.22
CA PRO A 54 10.03 -12.01 18.18
C PRO A 54 9.50 -11.02 19.24
N GLY A 55 8.18 -10.81 19.33
CA GLY A 55 7.53 -9.90 20.26
C GLY A 55 7.56 -8.44 19.81
N ASP A 56 6.79 -7.61 20.48
CA ASP A 56 6.63 -6.19 20.12
C ASP A 56 7.87 -5.35 20.49
N ASP A 57 8.62 -5.73 21.52
CA ASP A 57 9.76 -4.97 22.05
C ASP A 57 10.86 -4.73 21.00
N ALA A 58 11.17 -5.75 20.18
CA ALA A 58 12.18 -5.63 19.13
C ALA A 58 11.73 -4.70 18.00
N HIS A 59 10.45 -4.75 17.63
CA HIS A 59 9.88 -3.86 16.62
C HIS A 59 9.80 -2.42 17.14
N GLU A 60 9.39 -2.23 18.39
CA GLU A 60 9.33 -0.91 19.02
C GLU A 60 10.73 -0.29 19.09
N ALA A 61 11.73 -1.04 19.55
CA ALA A 61 13.11 -0.56 19.63
C ALA A 61 13.63 -0.12 18.25
N PHE A 62 13.38 -0.91 17.22
CA PHE A 62 13.74 -0.57 15.84
C PHE A 62 13.07 0.73 15.37
N PHE A 63 11.75 0.86 15.50
CA PHE A 63 11.06 2.07 15.05
C PHE A 63 11.40 3.29 15.90
N ARG A 64 11.69 3.12 17.18
CA ARG A 64 12.17 4.19 18.05
C ARG A 64 13.56 4.69 17.64
N GLU A 65 14.46 3.80 17.25
CA GLU A 65 15.76 4.17 16.69
C GLU A 65 15.60 4.93 15.36
N GLN A 66 14.70 4.46 14.49
CA GLN A 66 14.53 5.00 13.14
C GLN A 66 13.73 6.31 13.06
N LEU A 67 12.81 6.56 14.01
CA LEU A 67 11.86 7.68 13.97
C LEU A 67 11.90 8.54 15.24
N GLY A 68 12.81 8.25 16.18
CA GLY A 68 12.85 8.92 17.48
C GLY A 68 13.25 10.39 17.45
N ASP A 69 13.82 10.85 16.34
CA ASP A 69 14.20 12.24 16.05
C ASP A 69 13.12 13.01 15.25
N VAL A 70 11.99 12.37 14.96
CA VAL A 70 10.88 12.99 14.22
C VAL A 70 9.96 13.73 15.19
N ASP A 71 10.23 15.01 15.40
CA ASP A 71 9.48 15.85 16.35
C ASP A 71 8.18 16.46 15.75
N GLU A 72 8.10 16.56 14.41
CA GLU A 72 6.99 17.22 13.71
C GLU A 72 6.62 16.51 12.40
N PRO A 73 5.31 16.41 12.07
CA PRO A 73 4.86 15.80 10.83
C PRO A 73 5.30 16.58 9.59
N THR A 74 5.42 15.88 8.45
CA THR A 74 5.61 16.55 7.16
C THR A 74 4.26 17.07 6.66
N LEU A 75 4.06 18.39 6.75
CA LEU A 75 2.82 19.05 6.34
C LEU A 75 3.04 19.87 5.06
N PRO A 76 2.53 19.40 3.90
CA PRO A 76 2.48 20.20 2.69
C PRO A 76 1.77 21.53 2.94
N TYR A 77 2.40 22.63 2.57
CA TYR A 77 1.93 24.00 2.81
C TYR A 77 1.68 24.35 4.28
N GLY A 78 2.21 23.58 5.23
CA GLY A 78 1.94 23.75 6.66
C GLY A 78 0.49 23.43 7.07
N LEU A 79 -0.28 22.76 6.20
CA LEU A 79 -1.69 22.50 6.43
C LEU A 79 -1.88 21.19 7.22
N ALA A 80 -2.26 21.31 8.49
CA ALA A 80 -2.74 20.18 9.27
C ALA A 80 -4.22 19.93 8.94
N MET A 81 -4.53 18.72 8.48
CA MET A 81 -5.91 18.30 8.25
C MET A 81 -6.59 18.06 9.60
N THR A 82 -7.61 18.87 9.92
CA THR A 82 -8.27 18.81 11.24
C THR A 82 -9.56 18.00 11.23
N SER A 83 -10.14 17.73 10.05
CA SER A 83 -11.30 16.86 9.90
C SER A 83 -11.30 16.08 8.58
N ALA A 84 -12.01 14.96 8.57
CA ALA A 84 -12.21 14.14 7.37
C ALA A 84 -12.96 14.89 6.24
N GLU A 85 -13.71 15.93 6.58
CA GLU A 85 -14.47 16.77 5.64
C GLU A 85 -13.57 17.75 4.87
N GLN A 86 -12.33 17.95 5.33
CA GLN A 86 -11.33 18.79 4.66
C GLN A 86 -10.49 18.00 3.64
N ILE A 87 -10.69 16.68 3.53
CA ILE A 87 -9.94 15.82 2.59
C ILE A 87 -10.31 16.22 1.16
N PRO A 88 -9.36 16.73 0.36
CA PRO A 88 -9.62 16.99 -1.05
C PRO A 88 -10.14 15.74 -1.74
N GLY A 89 -10.95 15.92 -2.79
CA GLY A 89 -11.40 14.81 -3.63
C GLY A 89 -10.25 14.02 -4.25
N GLU A 90 -10.58 12.91 -4.91
CA GLU A 90 -9.60 12.05 -5.54
C GLU A 90 -9.02 12.68 -6.83
N ALA A 91 -7.69 12.76 -6.92
CA ALA A 91 -6.99 13.13 -8.15
C ALA A 91 -6.24 11.90 -8.70
N ARG A 92 -6.43 11.61 -9.99
CA ARG A 92 -5.73 10.55 -10.70
C ARG A 92 -5.01 11.11 -11.91
N LEU A 93 -3.71 10.82 -12.02
CA LEU A 93 -2.92 11.10 -13.19
C LEU A 93 -2.30 9.80 -13.71
N LYS A 94 -2.60 9.47 -14.96
CA LYS A 94 -2.00 8.31 -15.62
C LYS A 94 -0.65 8.71 -16.22
N LEU A 95 0.40 7.99 -15.85
CA LEU A 95 1.72 8.16 -16.46
C LEU A 95 1.78 7.50 -17.83
N ASP A 96 2.50 8.14 -18.76
CA ASP A 96 2.74 7.61 -20.10
C ASP A 96 3.47 6.26 -20.03
N SER A 97 3.11 5.32 -20.91
CA SER A 97 3.74 4.00 -20.98
C SER A 97 5.26 4.03 -21.21
N ALA A 98 5.76 4.99 -22.00
CA ALA A 98 7.17 5.18 -22.26
C ALA A 98 7.90 5.62 -20.99
N LEU A 99 7.34 6.58 -20.25
CA LEU A 99 7.87 7.01 -18.96
C LEU A 99 7.88 5.84 -17.95
N CYS A 100 6.79 5.07 -17.87
CA CYS A 100 6.72 3.87 -17.04
C CYS A 100 7.78 2.82 -17.41
N SER A 101 8.18 2.71 -18.68
CA SER A 101 9.29 1.85 -19.10
C SER A 101 10.62 2.39 -18.60
N GLN A 102 10.89 3.68 -18.84
CA GLN A 102 12.14 4.31 -18.44
C GLN A 102 12.37 4.24 -16.93
N VAL A 103 11.33 4.46 -16.11
CA VAL A 103 11.43 4.32 -14.64
C VAL A 103 11.80 2.88 -14.25
N ARG A 104 11.20 1.87 -14.87
CA ARG A 104 11.52 0.46 -14.58
C ARG A 104 12.93 0.09 -15.02
N ASP A 105 13.38 0.62 -16.16
CA ASP A 105 14.74 0.41 -16.64
C ASP A 105 15.77 1.04 -15.70
N GLN A 106 15.50 2.26 -15.22
CA GLN A 106 16.35 2.95 -14.24
C GLN A 106 16.39 2.22 -12.90
N ALA A 107 15.24 1.74 -12.41
CA ALA A 107 15.17 0.96 -11.17
C ALA A 107 16.02 -0.31 -11.27
N ARG A 108 15.95 -1.01 -12.41
CA ARG A 108 16.78 -2.18 -12.68
C ARG A 108 18.28 -1.85 -12.71
N GLN A 109 18.68 -0.77 -13.35
CA GLN A 109 20.08 -0.34 -13.39
C GLN A 109 20.62 -0.01 -11.99
N LEU A 110 19.77 0.53 -11.12
CA LEU A 110 20.12 0.87 -9.73
C LEU A 110 19.92 -0.29 -8.75
N SER A 111 19.47 -1.46 -9.23
CA SER A 111 19.13 -2.62 -8.38
C SER A 111 18.11 -2.31 -7.27
N VAL A 112 17.15 -1.42 -7.56
CA VAL A 112 16.04 -1.07 -6.66
C VAL A 112 14.69 -1.37 -7.29
N SER A 113 13.63 -1.30 -6.51
CA SER A 113 12.26 -1.44 -7.02
C SER A 113 11.79 -0.15 -7.70
N ALA A 114 10.83 -0.26 -8.62
CA ALA A 114 10.15 0.92 -9.17
C ALA A 114 9.42 1.72 -8.07
N ALA A 115 8.91 1.05 -7.03
CA ALA A 115 8.30 1.69 -5.87
C ALA A 115 9.29 2.63 -5.15
N THR A 116 10.55 2.21 -4.99
CA THR A 116 11.61 3.06 -4.40
C THR A 116 11.80 4.37 -5.16
N LEU A 117 11.81 4.33 -6.49
CA LEU A 117 11.91 5.56 -7.30
C LEU A 117 10.65 6.42 -7.18
N MET A 118 9.47 5.82 -7.09
CA MET A 118 8.22 6.54 -6.88
C MET A 118 8.15 7.18 -5.49
N HIS A 119 8.65 6.49 -4.45
CA HIS A 119 8.77 7.04 -3.10
C HIS A 119 9.74 8.21 -3.06
N LEU A 120 10.87 8.12 -3.76
CA LEU A 120 11.81 9.25 -3.90
C LEU A 120 11.16 10.44 -4.60
N ALA A 121 10.46 10.22 -5.71
CA ALA A 121 9.74 11.28 -6.42
C ALA A 121 8.68 11.94 -5.52
N TRP A 122 7.94 11.14 -4.74
CA TRP A 122 6.97 11.65 -3.78
C TRP A 122 7.62 12.43 -2.63
N ALA A 123 8.75 11.94 -2.10
CA ALA A 123 9.53 12.62 -1.08
C ALA A 123 9.98 14.00 -1.55
N GLN A 124 10.43 14.12 -2.80
CA GLN A 124 10.82 15.41 -3.40
C GLN A 124 9.63 16.38 -3.50
N VAL A 125 8.46 15.89 -3.92
CA VAL A 125 7.24 16.71 -3.94
C VAL A 125 6.91 17.20 -2.53
N LEU A 126 6.85 16.29 -1.55
CA LEU A 126 6.56 16.66 -0.17
C LEU A 126 7.57 17.65 0.41
N GLY A 127 8.87 17.46 0.13
CA GLY A 127 9.93 18.36 0.58
C GLY A 127 9.75 19.77 0.05
N GLN A 128 9.46 19.89 -1.26
CA GLN A 128 9.18 21.19 -1.89
C GLN A 128 7.92 21.85 -1.33
N LEU A 129 6.84 21.09 -1.14
CA LEU A 129 5.58 21.64 -0.63
C LEU A 129 5.65 22.01 0.85
N SER A 130 6.50 21.35 1.62
CA SER A 130 6.66 21.57 3.07
C SER A 130 7.83 22.50 3.40
N GLY A 131 8.63 22.91 2.41
CA GLY A 131 9.85 23.67 2.62
C GLY A 131 10.91 22.94 3.46
N ARG A 132 10.97 21.60 3.33
CA ARG A 132 11.84 20.72 4.12
C ARG A 132 12.78 19.91 3.24
N ASP A 133 14.02 19.77 3.68
CA ASP A 133 15.03 18.90 3.03
C ASP A 133 14.86 17.41 3.42
N SER A 134 14.27 17.15 4.58
CA SER A 134 13.95 15.80 5.08
C SER A 134 12.46 15.67 5.34
N VAL A 135 11.87 14.56 4.87
CA VAL A 135 10.44 14.29 4.97
C VAL A 135 10.17 12.88 5.48
N VAL A 136 9.06 12.73 6.17
CA VAL A 136 8.55 11.46 6.70
C VAL A 136 7.11 11.29 6.27
N PHE A 137 6.79 10.16 5.65
CA PHE A 137 5.44 9.80 5.23
C PHE A 137 5.26 8.28 5.27
N GLY A 138 4.01 7.85 5.50
CA GLY A 138 3.67 6.43 5.50
C GLY A 138 3.58 5.84 4.10
N THR A 139 3.96 4.58 3.96
CA THR A 139 3.67 3.78 2.76
C THR A 139 2.86 2.56 3.15
N ALA A 140 1.81 2.26 2.40
CA ALA A 140 1.19 0.95 2.44
C ALA A 140 2.02 0.01 1.57
N VAL A 141 2.48 -1.10 2.14
CA VAL A 141 3.12 -2.16 1.35
C VAL A 141 2.01 -3.05 0.83
N ILE A 142 1.86 -3.05 -0.48
CA ILE A 142 1.00 -3.94 -1.26
C ILE A 142 1.97 -4.97 -1.84
N LEU A 143 1.93 -6.20 -1.31
CA LEU A 143 2.75 -7.31 -1.81
C LEU A 143 2.19 -7.87 -3.12
#